data_AF-A0A8K0XID9-F1
#
_entry.id   AF-A0A8K0XID9-F1
#
_cell.length_a   1.000
_cell.length_b   1.000
_cell.length_c   1.000
_cell.angle_alpha   90.00
_cell.angle_beta   90.00
_cell.angle_gamma   90.00
#
_symmetry.space_group_name_H-M   'P 1'
#
loop_
_entity.id
_entity.type
_entity.pdbx_description
1 polymer ?
#
loop_
_entity_poly.entity_id
_entity_poly.type
_entity_poly.pdbx_seq_one_letter_code
_entity_poly.pdbx_strand_id
1 'polypeptide(L)'
;MSEQERKEIDAFLAFFATFDLGCPITTVADLSDGDVLFEVLTLADSEYFRQPNRSTSQFSDNWILRFSALKRLYRLLTQYFADILQKPTSGLDVPDLQAIAKDHNITATLIMCRMTIAITVQCEKNQEIIEKIQKLNEGAQHHLMKAIEQVMVKIDSSQLENGIGEAGMTESVFSLTTTSAH
;
A
#
# COMPACT_ATOMS: atom_id res chain seq x y z
N MET A 1 -1.09 19.36 5.85
CA MET A 1 -0.40 18.56 4.82
C MET A 1 0.94 19.20 4.54
N SER A 2 2.02 18.46 4.77
CA SER A 2 3.38 18.86 4.42
C SER A 2 3.64 18.71 2.92
N GLU A 3 4.65 19.40 2.39
CA GLU A 3 5.07 19.23 0.98
C GLU A 3 5.49 17.79 0.68
N GLN A 4 6.10 17.11 1.66
CA GLN A 4 6.54 15.72 1.53
C GLN A 4 5.34 14.77 1.37
N GLU A 5 4.31 14.90 2.21
CA GLU A 5 3.09 14.10 2.09
C GLU A 5 2.37 14.35 0.76
N ARG A 6 2.40 15.58 0.25
CA ARG A 6 1.81 15.93 -1.05
C ARG A 6 2.50 15.19 -2.19
N LYS A 7 3.83 15.25 -2.27
CA LYS A 7 4.58 14.56 -3.33
C LYS A 7 4.43 13.05 -3.25
N GLU A 8 4.36 12.51 -2.04
CA GLU A 8 4.17 11.08 -1.83
C GLU A 8 2.78 10.62 -2.26
N ILE A 9 1.72 11.35 -1.89
CA ILE A 9 0.37 10.98 -2.33
C ILE A 9 0.23 11.12 -3.85
N ASP A 10 0.81 12.16 -4.45
CA ASP A 10 0.84 12.32 -5.91
C ASP A 10 1.54 11.12 -6.60
N ALA A 11 2.62 10.59 -6.00
CA ALA A 11 3.30 9.40 -6.49
C ALA A 11 2.41 8.14 -6.41
N PHE A 12 1.66 7.96 -5.31
CA PHE A 12 0.70 6.86 -5.17
C PHE A 12 -0.46 6.97 -6.16
N LEU A 13 -1.00 8.18 -6.37
CA LEU A 13 -2.05 8.41 -7.37
C LEU A 13 -1.56 8.05 -8.77
N ALA A 14 -0.33 8.46 -9.12
CA ALA A 14 0.29 8.10 -10.39
C ALA A 14 0.51 6.58 -10.52
N PHE A 15 0.93 5.91 -9.45
CA PHE A 15 1.08 4.45 -9.40
C PHE A 15 -0.25 3.73 -9.60
N PHE A 16 -1.30 4.12 -8.87
CA PHE A 16 -2.61 3.48 -9.01
C PHE A 16 -3.24 3.74 -10.38
N ALA A 17 -2.95 4.87 -11.02
CA ALA A 17 -3.37 5.15 -12.39
C ALA A 17 -2.71 4.24 -13.44
N THR A 18 -1.69 3.45 -13.09
CA THR A 18 -1.09 2.44 -14.00
C THR A 18 -1.87 1.12 -14.07
N PHE A 19 -2.90 0.96 -13.25
CA PHE A 19 -3.77 -0.22 -13.22
C PHE A 19 -5.05 0.06 -14.01
N ASP A 20 -5.61 -0.97 -14.65
CA ASP A 20 -6.88 -0.89 -15.38
C ASP A 20 -8.06 -0.90 -14.39
N LEU A 21 -8.17 0.15 -13.60
CA LEU A 21 -9.18 0.30 -12.57
C LEU A 21 -10.50 0.78 -13.18
N GLY A 22 -11.62 0.40 -12.56
CA GLY A 22 -12.96 0.71 -13.09
C GLY A 22 -13.30 2.21 -13.12
N CYS A 23 -12.53 3.04 -12.41
CA CYS A 23 -12.72 4.49 -12.32
C CYS A 23 -11.36 5.23 -12.34
N PRO A 24 -11.29 6.45 -12.88
CA PRO A 24 -10.09 7.26 -12.82
C PRO A 24 -9.82 7.73 -11.39
N ILE A 25 -8.59 7.56 -10.91
CA ILE A 25 -8.15 8.04 -9.60
C ILE A 25 -7.43 9.37 -9.81
N THR A 26 -7.94 10.41 -9.17
CA THR A 26 -7.39 11.77 -9.30
C THR A 26 -7.16 12.45 -7.97
N THR A 27 -7.82 11.99 -6.92
CA THR A 27 -7.78 12.61 -5.59
C THR A 27 -7.67 11.56 -4.49
N VAL A 28 -7.27 12.02 -3.30
CA VAL A 28 -7.24 11.17 -2.10
C VAL A 28 -8.63 10.67 -1.71
N ALA A 29 -9.69 11.40 -2.10
CA ALA A 29 -11.06 10.98 -1.85
C ALA A 29 -11.40 9.65 -2.53
N ASP A 30 -10.80 9.40 -3.70
CA ASP A 30 -10.97 8.17 -4.49
C ASP A 30 -10.35 6.94 -3.80
N LEU A 31 -9.54 7.14 -2.76
CA LEU A 31 -8.93 6.07 -1.96
C LEU A 31 -9.67 5.82 -0.63
N SER A 32 -10.67 6.65 -0.31
CA SER A 32 -11.24 6.73 1.04
C SER A 32 -12.22 5.62 1.40
N ASP A 33 -12.58 4.76 0.45
CA ASP A 33 -13.35 3.53 0.68
C ASP A 33 -12.47 2.27 0.67
N GLY A 34 -11.20 2.40 0.26
CA GLY A 34 -10.24 1.31 0.14
C GLY A 34 -10.46 0.39 -1.06
N ASP A 35 -11.40 0.69 -1.97
CA ASP A 35 -11.74 -0.18 -3.10
C ASP A 35 -10.54 -0.36 -4.04
N VAL A 36 -9.90 0.76 -4.40
CA VAL A 36 -8.65 0.79 -5.18
C VAL A 36 -7.55 -0.05 -4.54
N LEU A 37 -7.35 0.09 -3.23
CA LEU A 37 -6.30 -0.63 -2.52
C LEU A 37 -6.57 -2.13 -2.52
N PHE A 38 -7.83 -2.54 -2.34
CA PHE A 38 -8.24 -3.93 -2.51
C PHE A 38 -7.95 -4.45 -3.90
N GLU A 39 -8.30 -3.70 -4.95
CA GLU A 39 -8.08 -4.11 -6.33
C GLU A 39 -6.59 -4.35 -6.62
N VAL A 40 -5.72 -3.45 -6.16
CA VAL A 40 -4.27 -3.62 -6.28
C VAL A 40 -3.77 -4.83 -5.48
N LEU A 41 -4.28 -5.05 -4.27
CA LEU A 41 -3.91 -6.22 -3.44
C LEU A 41 -4.37 -7.56 -4.04
N THR A 42 -5.43 -7.58 -4.86
CA THR A 42 -5.84 -8.81 -5.55
C THR A 42 -4.81 -9.30 -6.56
N LEU A 43 -3.92 -8.43 -7.03
CA LEU A 43 -2.77 -8.82 -7.87
C LEU A 43 -1.69 -9.53 -7.06
N ALA A 44 -1.58 -9.20 -5.78
CA ALA A 44 -0.67 -9.87 -4.86
C ALA A 44 -1.22 -11.25 -4.47
N ASP A 45 -2.48 -11.30 -4.04
CA ASP A 45 -3.16 -12.54 -3.68
C ASP A 45 -4.69 -12.37 -3.85
N SER A 46 -5.21 -12.91 -4.95
CA SER A 46 -6.64 -12.82 -5.27
C SER A 46 -7.53 -13.67 -4.36
N GLU A 47 -6.99 -14.73 -3.75
CA GLU A 47 -7.76 -15.60 -2.87
C GLU A 47 -7.92 -14.97 -1.48
N TYR A 48 -6.84 -14.34 -0.99
CA TYR A 48 -6.81 -13.65 0.30
C TYR A 48 -7.57 -12.31 0.26
N PHE A 49 -7.30 -11.47 -0.74
CA PHE A 49 -7.90 -10.15 -0.88
C PHE A 49 -9.21 -10.16 -1.68
N ARG A 50 -10.07 -11.15 -1.45
CA ARG A 50 -11.36 -11.24 -2.13
C ARG A 50 -12.31 -10.14 -1.63
N GLN A 51 -12.67 -9.22 -2.53
CA GLN A 51 -13.70 -8.22 -2.27
C GLN A 51 -15.09 -8.88 -2.12
N PRO A 52 -15.81 -8.65 -1.02
CA PRO A 52 -17.20 -9.06 -0.91
C PRO A 52 -18.07 -8.07 -1.69
N ASN A 53 -18.38 -8.39 -2.95
CA ASN A 53 -19.34 -7.71 -3.83
C ASN A 53 -19.11 -6.19 -4.03
N ARG A 54 -18.57 -5.83 -5.20
CA ARG A 54 -18.54 -4.45 -5.74
C ARG A 54 -19.93 -3.80 -5.63
N SER A 55 -20.14 -2.94 -4.65
CA SER A 55 -21.35 -2.11 -4.56
C SER A 55 -20.97 -0.67 -4.94
N THR A 56 -20.53 -0.52 -6.19
CA THR A 56 -19.80 0.62 -6.77
C THR A 56 -20.59 1.93 -6.91
N SER A 57 -21.64 2.16 -6.12
CA SER A 57 -22.40 3.42 -6.23
C SER A 57 -23.15 3.85 -4.97
N GLN A 58 -23.37 2.97 -3.98
CA GLN A 58 -24.13 3.32 -2.76
C GLN A 58 -23.25 3.66 -1.55
N PHE A 59 -21.94 3.40 -1.62
CA PHE A 59 -21.02 3.64 -0.52
C PHE A 59 -20.40 5.05 -0.50
N SER A 60 -20.38 5.77 -1.62
CA SER A 60 -19.63 7.03 -1.75
C SER A 60 -20.05 8.08 -0.72
N ASP A 61 -21.34 8.18 -0.43
CA ASP A 61 -21.85 9.22 0.49
C ASP A 61 -21.86 8.79 1.95
N ASN A 62 -21.84 7.48 2.25
CA ASN A 62 -21.94 6.99 3.62
C ASN A 62 -20.57 6.65 4.22
N TRP A 63 -20.00 7.61 4.96
CA TRP A 63 -18.72 7.44 5.64
C TRP A 63 -18.68 6.23 6.61
N ILE A 64 -19.82 5.78 7.15
CA ILE A 64 -19.87 4.60 8.04
C ILE A 64 -19.55 3.31 7.26
N LEU A 65 -20.04 3.23 6.02
CA LEU A 65 -19.79 2.09 5.14
C LEU A 65 -18.32 2.11 4.67
N ARG A 66 -17.80 3.29 4.29
CA ARG A 66 -16.37 3.50 4.00
C ARG A 66 -15.49 3.09 5.18
N PHE A 67 -15.81 3.53 6.38
CA PHE A 67 -15.09 3.15 7.61
C PHE A 67 -15.12 1.64 7.86
N SER A 68 -16.25 0.98 7.60
CA SER A 68 -16.38 -0.47 7.75
C SER A 68 -15.53 -1.23 6.72
N ALA A 69 -15.49 -0.76 5.48
CA ALA A 69 -14.63 -1.30 4.43
C ALA A 69 -13.14 -1.13 4.79
N LEU A 70 -12.74 0.07 5.23
CA LEU A 70 -11.37 0.36 5.66
C LEU A 70 -10.93 -0.48 6.86
N LYS A 71 -11.80 -0.69 7.87
CA LYS A 71 -11.50 -1.60 9.00
C LYS A 71 -11.21 -3.03 8.52
N ARG A 72 -12.01 -3.53 7.58
CA ARG A 72 -11.79 -4.85 6.99
C ARG A 72 -10.47 -4.89 6.24
N LEU A 73 -10.20 -3.89 5.39
CA LEU A 73 -8.97 -3.80 4.62
C LEU A 73 -7.74 -3.77 5.53
N TYR A 74 -7.72 -2.89 6.55
CA TYR A 74 -6.60 -2.77 7.48
C TYR A 74 -6.34 -4.08 8.23
N ARG A 75 -7.40 -4.77 8.66
CA ARG A 75 -7.28 -6.10 9.28
C ARG A 75 -6.64 -7.12 8.34
N LEU A 76 -7.01 -7.12 7.06
CA LEU A 76 -6.41 -8.04 6.07
C LEU A 76 -4.96 -7.68 5.79
N LEU A 77 -4.62 -6.38 5.68
CA LEU A 77 -3.24 -5.91 5.50
C LEU A 77 -2.36 -6.42 6.65
N THR A 78 -2.72 -6.14 7.91
CA THR A 78 -1.93 -6.56 9.07
C THR A 78 -1.85 -8.07 9.20
N GLN A 79 -2.96 -8.78 8.96
CA GLN A 79 -2.97 -10.24 9.01
C GLN A 79 -2.12 -10.86 7.89
N TYR A 80 -2.06 -10.25 6.70
CA TYR A 80 -1.19 -10.74 5.61
C TYR A 80 0.29 -10.59 5.97
N PHE A 81 0.70 -9.46 6.59
CA PHE A 81 2.06 -9.30 7.11
C PHE A 81 2.41 -10.40 8.13
N ALA A 82 1.52 -10.67 9.09
CA ALA A 82 1.76 -11.65 10.14
C ALA A 82 1.74 -13.10 9.63
N ASP A 83 0.71 -13.48 8.89
CA ASP A 83 0.41 -14.88 8.57
C ASP A 83 1.09 -15.34 7.27
N ILE A 84 1.20 -14.46 6.27
CA ILE A 84 1.74 -14.83 4.95
C ILE A 84 3.20 -14.42 4.83
N LEU A 85 3.51 -13.16 5.13
CA LEU A 85 4.89 -12.66 5.08
C LEU A 85 5.72 -13.08 6.31
N GLN A 86 5.08 -13.60 7.36
CA GLN A 86 5.73 -14.00 8.62
C GLN A 86 6.57 -12.85 9.22
N LYS A 87 6.01 -11.64 9.14
CA LYS A 87 6.64 -10.39 9.59
C LYS A 87 5.93 -9.81 10.82
N PRO A 88 6.68 -9.33 11.82
CA PRO A 88 6.09 -8.66 12.97
C PRO A 88 5.36 -7.38 12.56
N THR A 89 4.15 -7.20 13.09
CA THR A 89 3.28 -6.06 12.78
C THR A 89 3.33 -4.95 13.83
N SER A 90 4.02 -5.18 14.95
CA SER A 90 4.09 -4.25 16.09
C SER A 90 4.74 -2.91 15.75
N GLY A 91 5.65 -2.90 14.76
CA GLY A 91 6.29 -1.69 14.25
C GLY A 91 5.48 -0.93 13.20
N LEU A 92 4.38 -1.50 12.68
CA LEU A 92 3.58 -0.85 11.63
C LEU A 92 2.76 0.31 12.20
N ASP A 93 2.65 1.39 11.43
CA ASP A 93 1.81 2.51 11.81
C ASP A 93 0.33 2.10 11.83
N VAL A 94 -0.43 2.69 12.76
CA VAL A 94 -1.87 2.49 12.86
C VAL A 94 -2.58 3.70 12.25
N PRO A 95 -3.27 3.56 11.11
CA PRO A 95 -3.99 4.67 10.47
C PRO A 95 -5.27 5.03 11.22
N ASP A 96 -5.59 6.32 11.28
CA ASP A 96 -6.92 6.78 11.68
C ASP A 96 -7.93 6.55 10.53
N LEU A 97 -8.50 5.34 10.51
CA LEU A 97 -9.46 4.92 9.49
C LEU A 97 -10.74 5.78 9.49
N GLN A 98 -11.10 6.37 10.63
CA GLN A 98 -12.28 7.24 10.70
C GLN A 98 -12.00 8.57 10.00
N ALA A 99 -10.79 9.14 10.19
CA ALA A 99 -10.36 10.35 9.51
C ALA A 99 -10.22 10.14 7.99
N ILE A 100 -9.82 8.95 7.51
CA ILE A 100 -9.87 8.61 6.09
C ILE A 100 -11.31 8.64 5.59
N ALA A 101 -12.21 7.93 6.29
CA ALA A 101 -13.60 7.78 5.88
C ALA A 101 -14.41 9.09 5.90
N LYS A 102 -14.15 9.99 6.86
CA LYS A 102 -14.92 11.23 7.02
C LYS A 102 -14.28 12.41 6.31
N ASP A 103 -12.98 12.59 6.51
CA ASP A 103 -12.26 13.83 6.22
C ASP A 103 -11.24 13.65 5.10
N HIS A 104 -11.19 12.47 4.47
CA HIS A 104 -10.24 12.15 3.40
C HIS A 104 -8.78 12.40 3.82
N ASN A 105 -8.46 12.04 5.08
CA ASN A 105 -7.18 12.38 5.71
C ASN A 105 -5.99 11.74 4.96
N ILE A 106 -5.10 12.60 4.46
CA ILE A 106 -3.96 12.20 3.63
C ILE A 106 -2.95 11.37 4.40
N THR A 107 -2.58 11.79 5.61
CA THR A 107 -1.57 11.11 6.43
C THR A 107 -2.00 9.68 6.75
N ALA A 108 -3.26 9.49 7.17
CA ALA A 108 -3.81 8.17 7.45
C ALA A 108 -3.97 7.33 6.17
N THR A 109 -4.31 7.95 5.04
CA THR A 109 -4.39 7.26 3.74
C THR A 109 -3.02 6.76 3.28
N LEU A 110 -1.97 7.58 3.44
CA LEU A 110 -0.60 7.20 3.08
C LEU A 110 -0.11 5.97 3.85
N ILE A 111 -0.48 5.82 5.12
CA ILE A 111 -0.17 4.60 5.89
C ILE A 111 -0.75 3.36 5.21
N MET A 112 -2.02 3.40 4.78
CA MET A 112 -2.67 2.29 4.06
C MET A 112 -2.01 2.02 2.71
N CYS A 113 -1.66 3.07 1.96
CA CYS A 113 -0.97 2.96 0.67
C CYS A 113 0.43 2.32 0.80
N ARG A 114 1.21 2.74 1.80
CA ARG A 114 2.54 2.19 2.10
C ARG A 114 2.48 0.70 2.42
N MET A 115 1.54 0.29 3.27
CA MET A 115 1.31 -1.13 3.56
C MET A 115 0.94 -1.91 2.30
N THR A 116 0.08 -1.32 1.47
CA THR A 116 -0.37 -1.93 0.21
C THR A 116 0.79 -2.16 -0.76
N ILE A 117 1.58 -1.12 -1.05
CA ILE A 117 2.70 -1.26 -1.99
C ILE A 117 3.75 -2.25 -1.46
N ALA A 118 4.05 -2.20 -0.16
CA ALA A 118 4.97 -3.13 0.47
C ALA A 118 4.54 -4.59 0.26
N ILE A 119 3.26 -4.92 0.49
CA ILE A 119 2.74 -6.27 0.21
C ILE A 119 2.87 -6.61 -1.28
N THR A 120 2.48 -5.69 -2.17
CA THR A 120 2.45 -5.98 -3.61
C THR A 120 3.83 -6.20 -4.22
N VAL A 121 4.90 -5.57 -3.70
CA VAL A 121 6.26 -5.84 -4.18
C VAL A 121 6.86 -7.13 -3.63
N GLN A 122 6.20 -7.78 -2.65
CA GLN A 122 6.60 -9.06 -2.08
C GLN A 122 5.82 -10.24 -2.67
N CYS A 123 4.87 -10.00 -3.59
CA CYS A 123 4.09 -11.09 -4.18
C CYS A 123 4.85 -11.82 -5.28
N GLU A 124 4.35 -12.99 -5.70
CA GLU A 124 4.95 -13.77 -6.80
C GLU A 124 4.97 -13.01 -8.14
N LYS A 125 4.06 -12.06 -8.32
CA LYS A 125 3.96 -11.18 -9.49
C LYS A 125 4.67 -9.83 -9.29
N ASN A 126 5.63 -9.77 -8.36
CA ASN A 126 6.34 -8.52 -8.06
C ASN A 126 6.94 -7.87 -9.31
N GLN A 127 7.45 -8.64 -10.27
CA GLN A 127 8.02 -8.12 -11.52
C GLN A 127 7.04 -7.21 -12.28
N GLU A 128 5.76 -7.58 -12.37
CA GLU A 128 4.74 -6.74 -13.02
C GLU A 128 4.53 -5.42 -12.25
N ILE A 129 4.61 -5.48 -10.92
CA ILE A 129 4.51 -4.30 -10.04
C ILE A 129 5.74 -3.40 -10.20
N ILE A 130 6.95 -3.97 -10.23
CA ILE A 130 8.20 -3.23 -10.43
C ILE A 130 8.19 -2.53 -11.80
N GLU A 131 7.76 -3.20 -12.86
CA GLU A 131 7.63 -2.59 -14.19
C GLU A 131 6.64 -1.42 -14.22
N LYS A 132 5.54 -1.49 -13.46
CA LYS A 132 4.60 -0.37 -13.32
C LYS A 132 5.25 0.81 -12.61
N ILE A 133 6.02 0.57 -11.54
CA ILE A 133 6.76 1.63 -10.83
C ILE A 133 7.80 2.28 -11.75
N GLN A 134 8.59 1.48 -12.48
CA GLN A 134 9.66 1.96 -13.37
C GLN A 134 9.16 2.81 -14.55
N LYS A 135 7.88 2.68 -14.93
CA LYS A 135 7.26 3.51 -15.98
C LYS A 135 6.87 4.91 -15.49
N LEU A 136 6.88 5.16 -14.19
CA LEU A 136 6.60 6.47 -13.61
C LEU A 136 7.80 7.41 -13.75
N ASN A 137 7.61 8.70 -13.49
CA ASN A 137 8.74 9.64 -13.43
C ASN A 137 9.63 9.38 -12.21
N GLU A 138 10.89 9.85 -12.27
CA GLU A 138 11.90 9.64 -11.21
C GLU A 138 11.44 10.11 -9.82
N GLY A 139 10.71 11.23 -9.76
CA GLY A 139 10.16 11.75 -8.50
C GLY A 139 9.19 10.76 -7.86
N ALA A 140 8.24 10.26 -8.63
CA ALA A 140 7.28 9.27 -8.17
C ALA A 140 7.97 7.95 -7.77
N GLN A 141 8.91 7.47 -8.59
CA GLN A 141 9.72 6.29 -8.27
C GLN A 141 10.43 6.46 -6.91
N HIS A 142 11.09 7.59 -6.69
CA HIS A 142 11.79 7.89 -5.44
C HIS A 142 10.86 7.88 -4.22
N HIS A 143 9.68 8.50 -4.33
CA HIS A 143 8.72 8.54 -3.23
C HIS A 143 8.13 7.16 -2.92
N LEU A 144 7.82 6.36 -3.93
CA LEU A 144 7.32 4.98 -3.76
C LEU A 144 8.39 4.05 -3.17
N MET A 145 9.64 4.18 -3.62
CA MET A 145 10.78 3.44 -3.07
C MET A 145 10.96 3.74 -1.57
N LYS A 146 10.96 5.02 -1.19
CA LYS A 146 11.02 5.42 0.23
C LYS A 146 9.83 4.89 1.03
N ALA A 147 8.63 4.88 0.46
CA ALA A 147 7.45 4.31 1.10
C ALA A 147 7.61 2.81 1.39
N ILE A 148 8.16 2.05 0.44
CA ILE A 148 8.47 0.62 0.62
C ILE A 148 9.52 0.45 1.72
N GLU A 149 10.66 1.15 1.63
CA GLU A 149 11.74 1.07 2.61
C GLU A 149 11.27 1.38 4.03
N GLN A 150 10.43 2.40 4.20
CA GLN A 150 9.88 2.78 5.51
C GLN A 150 9.08 1.64 6.16
N VAL A 151 8.33 0.88 5.39
CA VAL A 151 7.58 -0.28 5.90
C VAL A 151 8.51 -1.43 6.21
N MET A 152 9.45 -1.73 5.31
CA MET A 152 10.41 -2.83 5.48
C MET A 152 11.27 -2.63 6.73
N VAL A 153 11.79 -1.42 6.96
CA VAL A 153 12.56 -1.09 8.17
C VAL A 153 11.74 -1.33 9.44
N LYS A 154 10.44 -1.02 9.45
CA LYS A 154 9.58 -1.20 10.62
C LYS A 154 9.32 -2.67 10.96
N ILE A 155 9.16 -3.51 9.93
CA ILE A 155 8.92 -4.94 10.10
C ILE A 155 10.21 -5.76 10.27
N ASP A 156 11.37 -5.20 9.92
CA ASP A 156 12.67 -5.83 10.17
C ASP A 156 13.28 -5.40 11.52
N SER A 157 13.08 -4.14 11.94
CA SER A 157 13.61 -3.66 13.23
C SER A 157 12.96 -4.35 14.44
N SER A 158 11.78 -4.94 14.26
CA SER A 158 11.10 -5.73 15.28
C SER A 158 11.60 -7.19 15.36
N GLN A 159 12.47 -7.63 14.44
CA GLN A 159 13.22 -8.90 14.53
C GLN A 159 14.49 -8.77 15.38
N LEU A 160 15.06 -7.56 15.50
CA LEU A 160 16.31 -7.34 16.25
C LEU A 160 16.17 -7.48 17.78
N GLU A 161 14.94 -7.58 18.29
CA GLU A 161 14.66 -7.89 19.70
C GLU A 161 14.54 -9.41 19.97
N ASN A 162 14.37 -10.24 18.94
CA ASN A 162 14.30 -11.71 19.04
C ASN A 162 15.30 -12.36 18.07
N GLY A 163 16.47 -12.74 18.57
CA GLY A 163 17.60 -13.18 17.74
C GLY A 163 17.40 -14.39 16.82
N ILE A 164 18.23 -14.40 15.77
CA ILE A 164 18.64 -15.47 14.82
C ILE A 164 17.79 -15.63 13.54
N GLY A 165 18.44 -15.34 12.39
CA GLY A 165 18.09 -15.78 11.02
C GLY A 165 17.14 -14.83 10.28
N GLU A 166 17.23 -14.55 8.98
CA GLU A 166 17.94 -15.17 7.87
C GLU A 166 17.96 -14.14 6.71
N ALA A 167 19.09 -14.03 6.01
CA ALA A 167 19.28 -13.09 4.91
C ALA A 167 18.54 -13.58 3.66
N GLY A 168 17.29 -13.14 3.47
CA GLY A 168 16.50 -13.47 2.27
C GLY A 168 15.75 -12.33 1.61
N MET A 169 15.76 -11.11 2.16
CA MET A 169 14.65 -10.16 1.90
C MET A 169 15.02 -8.84 1.21
N THR A 170 16.24 -8.68 0.69
CA THR A 170 16.68 -7.42 0.07
C THR A 170 16.56 -7.38 -1.46
N GLU A 171 16.33 -8.50 -2.15
CA GLU A 171 16.49 -8.55 -3.61
C GLU A 171 15.44 -7.72 -4.38
N SER A 172 14.18 -7.69 -3.95
CA SER A 172 13.11 -6.91 -4.60
C SER A 172 13.28 -5.38 -4.43
N VAL A 173 13.84 -4.94 -3.30
CA VAL A 173 14.22 -3.53 -3.09
C VAL A 173 15.51 -3.20 -3.87
N PHE A 174 16.42 -4.17 -3.99
CA PHE A 174 17.66 -4.03 -4.76
C PHE A 174 17.41 -3.89 -6.27
N SER A 175 16.38 -4.54 -6.82
CA SER A 175 15.98 -4.35 -8.23
C SER A 175 15.45 -2.95 -8.53
N LEU A 176 14.90 -2.24 -7.54
CA LEU A 176 14.50 -0.83 -7.68
C LEU A 176 15.72 0.11 -7.68
N THR A 177 16.81 -0.25 -6.99
CA THR A 177 18.03 0.59 -6.90
C THR A 177 18.98 0.41 -8.08
N THR A 178 18.99 -0.76 -8.74
CA THR A 178 19.98 -1.07 -9.80
C THR A 178 19.73 -0.37 -11.14
N THR A 179 18.54 0.20 -11.37
CA THR A 179 18.24 0.90 -12.64
C THR A 179 18.47 2.42 -12.59
N SER A 180 18.71 3.01 -11.41
CA SER A 180 19.02 4.46 -11.31
C SER A 180 20.44 4.83 -11.75
N ALA A 181 21.24 3.86 -12.23
CA ALA A 181 22.60 4.06 -12.71
C ALA A 181 22.74 3.62 -14.17
N HIS A 182 22.05 4.29 -15.09
CA HIS A 182 22.46 4.30 -16.49
C HIS A 182 21.98 5.52 -17.26
#